data_AF-A0A8H3CDK1-F1
#
_entry.id   AF-A0A8H3CDK1-F1
#
_cell.length_a   1.000
_cell.length_b   1.000
_cell.length_c   1.000
_cell.angle_alpha   90.00
_cell.angle_beta   90.00
_cell.angle_gamma   90.00
#
_symmetry.space_group_name_H-M   'P 1'
#
loop_
_entity.id
_entity.type
_entity.pdbx_description
1 polymer ?
#
loop_
_entity_poly.entity_id
_entity_poly.type
_entity_poly.pdbx_seq_one_letter_code
_entity_poly.pdbx_strand_id
1 'polypeptide(L)'
;MQQGQQLRECDHCEAERSDLSACSGCRRAWYCGSGCQKADWKFQRLRCLPPSKLTSADRLAIAAIADFLPNENDVQVFRDYGIARAQVPRSENYLLGLFQGMIRYGEVDPREIHRQRLAGTLIDFIKQHYEKIPIQARGGYYPWFLKNQHLLEPPEFVDMSSIALNDDSIQQTWIFIGGPASDNLAHIKSRVQVWPKEKRAAFRFVQFLLHAGFQLSPDLPEWIHFGFCGCKSRDEEANLWNSYIKLIKAVSFEKFHAAYNSSSLPALFSANELTIKNPFILDILGGTPRVNKSVWDLKQFALGDYQKLIPSVTVDYGFMNCGDPQSQETESVIHSLKQVYKRVFTAPNANPLKLHEACLQGKLFQYVRGVVQVDLRFAPLMKNIYPLQNRT
;
A
#
# COMPACT_ATOMS: atom_id res chain seq x y z
N MET A 1 13.01 63.54 -9.66
CA MET A 1 11.92 62.54 -9.57
C MET A 1 12.39 61.46 -8.60
N GLN A 2 11.98 61.56 -7.32
CA GLN A 2 12.24 60.48 -6.36
C GLN A 2 11.32 59.32 -6.73
N GLN A 3 11.90 58.19 -7.16
CA GLN A 3 11.17 56.93 -7.22
C GLN A 3 10.75 56.60 -5.79
N GLY A 4 9.45 56.71 -5.50
CA GLY A 4 8.91 56.28 -4.21
C GLY A 4 9.33 54.84 -3.98
N GLN A 5 10.13 54.58 -2.95
CA GLN A 5 10.50 53.23 -2.56
C GLN A 5 9.20 52.48 -2.25
N GLN A 6 8.89 51.47 -3.07
CA GLN A 6 7.72 50.64 -2.86
C GLN A 6 7.92 49.88 -1.55
N LEU A 7 7.15 50.25 -0.52
CA LEU A 7 7.10 49.53 0.75
C LEU A 7 6.65 48.10 0.45
N ARG A 8 7.36 47.14 1.04
CA ARG A 8 7.03 45.71 0.99
C ARG A 8 6.97 45.17 2.41
N GLU A 9 6.20 44.12 2.57
CA GLU A 9 6.03 43.42 3.83
C GLU A 9 7.02 42.25 3.95
N CYS A 10 7.59 42.05 5.13
CA CYS A 10 8.43 40.89 5.42
C CYS A 10 7.56 39.65 5.58
N ASP A 11 7.77 38.61 4.76
CA ASP A 11 6.98 37.36 4.79
C ASP A 11 7.07 36.57 6.12
N HIS A 12 7.94 36.97 7.06
CA HIS A 12 8.05 36.35 8.37
C HIS A 12 7.44 37.17 9.52
N CYS A 13 7.80 38.46 9.61
CA CYS A 13 7.45 39.31 10.76
C CYS A 13 6.48 40.44 10.42
N GLU A 14 5.98 40.47 9.18
CA GLU A 14 4.95 41.40 8.70
C GLU A 14 5.37 42.88 8.75
N ALA A 15 6.66 43.16 9.01
CA ALA A 15 7.18 44.52 9.05
C ALA A 15 7.27 45.10 7.64
N GLU A 16 6.59 46.23 7.41
CA GLU A 16 6.70 47.01 6.18
C GLU A 16 8.01 47.80 6.15
N ARG A 17 8.84 47.53 5.13
CA ARG A 17 10.10 48.26 4.90
C ARG A 17 10.39 48.42 3.42
N SER A 18 11.23 49.38 3.08
CA SER A 18 11.73 49.58 1.72
C SER A 18 13.01 48.79 1.40
N ASP A 19 13.70 48.26 2.42
CA ASP A 19 15.03 47.65 2.32
C ASP A 19 15.02 46.11 2.49
N LEU A 20 13.90 45.45 2.19
CA LEU A 20 13.79 44.00 2.29
C LEU A 20 14.67 43.27 1.26
N SER A 21 15.28 42.17 1.70
CA SER A 21 16.06 41.26 0.87
C SER A 21 15.17 40.17 0.27
N ALA A 22 15.25 39.99 -1.05
CA ALA A 22 14.56 38.88 -1.72
C ALA A 22 15.17 37.53 -1.32
N CYS A 23 14.33 36.49 -1.23
CA CYS A 23 14.79 35.12 -1.13
C CYS A 23 15.73 34.79 -2.29
N SER A 24 16.96 34.40 -1.98
CA SER A 24 17.99 34.07 -2.96
C SER A 24 17.61 32.90 -3.87
N GLY A 25 16.76 31.98 -3.38
CA GLY A 25 16.33 30.79 -4.13
C GLY A 25 15.26 31.11 -5.19
N CYS A 26 14.10 31.60 -4.77
CA CYS A 26 12.96 31.80 -5.68
C CYS A 26 12.73 33.25 -6.12
N ARG A 27 13.32 34.24 -5.42
CA ARG A 27 13.04 35.68 -5.59
C ARG A 27 11.57 36.08 -5.50
N ARG A 28 10.74 35.26 -4.84
CA ARG A 28 9.28 35.46 -4.68
C ARG A 28 8.83 35.77 -3.25
N ALA A 29 9.76 35.81 -2.30
CA ALA A 29 9.53 36.21 -0.91
C ALA A 29 10.57 37.26 -0.49
N TRP A 30 10.25 38.09 0.48
CA TRP A 30 10.98 39.26 0.95
C TRP A 30 11.13 39.23 2.47
N TYR A 31 12.34 39.51 2.96
CA TYR A 31 12.65 39.43 4.38
C TYR A 31 13.48 40.61 4.86
N CYS A 32 13.34 40.98 6.15
CA CYS A 32 14.22 41.98 6.77
C CYS A 32 15.70 41.57 6.77
N GLY A 33 15.98 40.27 6.66
CA GLY A 33 17.31 39.71 6.60
C GLY A 33 17.32 38.19 6.77
N SER A 34 18.51 37.61 6.89
CA SER A 34 18.70 36.16 6.97
C SER A 34 18.06 35.51 8.20
N GLY A 35 17.86 36.25 9.30
CA GLY A 35 17.14 35.77 10.48
C GLY A 35 15.67 35.46 10.18
N CYS A 36 14.95 36.43 9.62
CA CYS A 36 13.55 36.26 9.19
C CYS A 36 13.41 35.16 8.12
N GLN A 37 14.33 35.13 7.15
CA GLN A 37 14.32 34.09 6.11
C GLN A 37 14.50 32.68 6.70
N LYS A 38 15.42 32.50 7.67
CA LYS A 38 15.65 31.19 8.32
C LYS A 38 14.45 30.74 9.15
N ALA A 39 13.79 31.67 9.84
CA ALA A 39 12.63 31.39 10.67
C ALA A 39 11.40 30.98 9.84
N ASP A 40 11.19 31.62 8.69
CA ASP A 40 10.09 31.30 7.77
C ASP A 40 10.40 30.10 6.82
N TRP A 41 11.66 29.65 6.78
CA TRP A 41 12.08 28.60 5.83
C TRP A 41 11.28 27.30 5.93
N LYS A 42 10.70 26.98 7.11
CA LYS A 42 9.84 25.81 7.32
C LYS A 42 8.64 25.76 6.37
N PHE A 43 8.05 26.91 6.03
CA PHE A 43 6.91 27.01 5.12
C PHE A 43 7.32 27.57 3.75
N GLN A 44 8.22 28.54 3.70
CA GLN A 44 8.65 29.11 2.42
C GLN A 44 9.28 28.07 1.49
N ARG A 45 9.99 27.08 2.03
CA ARG A 45 10.59 25.99 1.23
C ARG A 45 9.57 25.27 0.35
N LEU A 46 8.32 25.16 0.80
CA LEU A 46 7.25 24.45 0.11
C LEU A 46 6.87 25.14 -1.22
N ARG A 47 7.05 26.47 -1.28
CA ARG A 47 6.81 27.28 -2.48
C ARG A 47 8.10 27.63 -3.22
N CYS A 48 9.24 27.56 -2.54
CA CYS A 48 10.55 27.94 -3.08
C CYS A 48 11.25 26.79 -3.82
N LEU A 49 11.13 25.55 -3.34
CA LEU A 49 11.84 24.40 -3.90
C LEU A 49 11.04 23.71 -5.01
N PRO A 50 11.71 23.15 -6.03
CA PRO A 50 11.04 22.30 -7.01
C PRO A 50 10.58 20.98 -6.36
N PRO A 51 9.54 20.31 -6.90
CA PRO A 51 8.99 19.07 -6.33
C PRO A 51 10.02 17.97 -6.06
N SER A 52 11.05 17.86 -6.90
CA SER A 52 12.14 16.86 -6.76
C SER A 52 13.03 17.07 -5.53
N LYS A 53 12.97 18.23 -4.88
CA LYS A 53 13.71 18.55 -3.66
C LYS A 53 12.83 18.52 -2.40
N LEU A 54 11.53 18.27 -2.56
CA LEU A 54 10.58 18.16 -1.46
C LEU A 54 10.54 16.71 -0.94
N THR A 55 10.56 16.56 0.38
CA THR A 55 10.27 15.27 1.03
C THR A 55 8.79 14.92 0.88
N SER A 56 8.41 13.68 1.20
CA SER A 56 6.99 13.30 1.25
C SER A 56 6.23 14.11 2.30
N ALA A 57 6.85 14.50 3.42
CA ALA A 57 6.20 15.35 4.43
C ALA A 57 5.99 16.77 3.93
N ASP A 58 6.94 17.32 3.17
CA ASP A 58 6.78 18.64 2.54
C ASP A 58 5.57 18.62 1.59
N ARG A 59 5.39 17.55 0.81
CA ARG A 59 4.25 17.41 -0.11
C ARG A 59 2.93 17.18 0.63
N LEU A 60 2.94 16.43 1.74
CA LEU A 60 1.80 16.34 2.66
C LEU A 60 1.45 17.71 3.24
N ALA A 61 2.44 18.52 3.61
CA ALA A 61 2.23 19.86 4.16
C ALA A 61 1.58 20.81 3.16
N ILE A 62 1.97 20.74 1.88
CA ILE A 62 1.30 21.48 0.81
C ILE A 62 -0.19 21.11 0.74
N ALA A 63 -0.50 19.82 0.74
CA ALA A 63 -1.88 19.32 0.71
C ALA A 63 -2.67 19.76 1.95
N ALA A 64 -2.07 19.62 3.14
CA ALA A 64 -2.65 20.03 4.41
C ALA A 64 -2.95 21.55 4.46
N ILE A 65 -2.01 22.39 4.01
CA ILE A 65 -2.20 23.85 3.98
C ILE A 65 -3.31 24.23 2.99
N ALA A 66 -3.37 23.54 1.84
CA ALA A 66 -4.37 23.79 0.81
C ALA A 66 -5.76 23.22 1.13
N ASP A 67 -5.88 22.41 2.18
CA ASP A 67 -7.11 21.71 2.56
C ASP A 67 -7.64 20.75 1.47
N PHE A 68 -6.71 20.03 0.84
CA PHE A 68 -7.01 18.99 -0.13
C PHE A 68 -6.23 17.71 0.20
N LEU A 69 -6.79 16.55 -0.16
CA LEU A 69 -6.04 15.30 -0.10
C LEU A 69 -4.81 15.38 -1.03
N PRO A 70 -3.70 14.70 -0.69
CA PRO A 70 -2.56 14.60 -1.58
C PRO A 70 -2.96 14.03 -2.96
N ASN A 71 -2.19 14.37 -3.99
CA ASN A 71 -2.40 13.81 -5.32
C ASN A 71 -2.35 12.28 -5.27
N GLU A 72 -3.37 11.61 -5.82
CA GLU A 72 -3.48 10.14 -5.85
C GLU A 72 -2.29 9.45 -6.54
N ASN A 73 -1.59 10.15 -7.43
CA ASN A 73 -0.39 9.66 -8.08
C ASN A 73 0.88 9.76 -7.20
N ASP A 74 0.83 10.47 -6.08
CA ASP A 74 1.91 10.53 -5.09
C ASP A 74 1.83 9.34 -4.13
N VAL A 75 2.07 8.15 -4.69
CA VAL A 75 2.02 6.87 -3.97
C VAL A 75 2.93 6.88 -2.73
N GLN A 76 4.05 7.61 -2.78
CA GLN A 76 4.95 7.72 -1.65
C GLN A 76 4.29 8.43 -0.46
N VAL A 77 3.62 9.58 -0.67
CA VAL A 77 2.90 10.29 0.40
C VAL A 77 1.79 9.41 0.97
N PHE A 78 1.04 8.73 0.09
CA PHE A 78 -0.05 7.86 0.52
C PHE A 78 0.44 6.73 1.42
N ARG A 79 1.59 6.11 1.10
CA ARG A 79 2.17 5.04 1.90
C ARG A 79 2.83 5.55 3.18
N ASP A 80 3.61 6.62 3.08
CA ASP A 80 4.38 7.18 4.20
C ASP A 80 3.50 7.68 5.36
N TYR A 81 2.29 8.14 5.07
CA TYR A 81 1.37 8.74 6.04
C TYR A 81 0.03 8.00 6.15
N GLY A 82 0.01 6.71 5.80
CA GLY A 82 -1.08 5.78 6.12
C GLY A 82 -2.34 5.89 5.27
N ILE A 83 -2.42 6.84 4.35
CA ILE A 83 -3.58 7.05 3.47
C ILE A 83 -3.81 5.81 2.58
N ALA A 84 -2.74 5.19 2.08
CA ALA A 84 -2.82 3.96 1.30
C ALA A 84 -3.46 2.80 2.08
N ARG A 85 -3.36 2.80 3.42
CA ARG A 85 -3.85 1.71 4.28
C ARG A 85 -5.29 1.90 4.75
N ALA A 86 -5.79 3.13 4.67
CA ALA A 86 -7.17 3.45 5.02
C ALA A 86 -8.17 2.65 4.18
N GLN A 87 -9.18 2.07 4.81
CA GLN A 87 -10.19 1.26 4.14
C GLN A 87 -11.47 2.04 3.84
N VAL A 88 -11.72 3.14 4.58
CA VAL A 88 -12.83 4.04 4.30
C VAL A 88 -12.34 5.43 3.88
N PRO A 89 -12.97 6.08 2.87
CA PRO A 89 -12.56 7.42 2.41
C PRO A 89 -12.56 8.50 3.50
N ARG A 90 -13.42 8.36 4.50
CA ARG A 90 -13.45 9.29 5.64
C ARG A 90 -12.15 9.24 6.45
N SER A 91 -11.51 8.08 6.56
CA SER A 91 -10.23 7.91 7.28
C SER A 91 -9.09 8.70 6.63
N GLU A 92 -9.10 8.83 5.30
CA GLU A 92 -8.12 9.63 4.55
C GLU A 92 -8.20 11.11 4.96
N ASN A 93 -9.42 11.63 5.08
CA ASN A 93 -9.67 12.99 5.55
C ASN A 93 -9.30 13.18 7.03
N TYR A 94 -9.48 12.16 7.86
CA TYR A 94 -9.07 12.21 9.26
C TYR A 94 -7.55 12.22 9.41
N LEU A 95 -6.82 11.47 8.57
CA LEU A 95 -5.36 11.56 8.49
C LEU A 95 -4.93 12.96 8.04
N LEU A 96 -5.54 13.52 7.00
CA LEU A 96 -5.25 14.89 6.56
C LEU A 96 -5.49 15.91 7.69
N GLY A 97 -6.64 15.84 8.36
CA GLY A 97 -6.98 16.71 9.48
C GLY A 97 -6.01 16.59 10.66
N LEU A 98 -5.52 15.37 10.95
CA LEU A 98 -4.50 15.13 11.96
C LEU A 98 -3.18 15.84 11.63
N PHE A 99 -2.72 15.76 10.38
CA PHE A 99 -1.49 16.43 9.96
C PHE A 99 -1.69 17.95 9.80
N GLN A 100 -2.87 18.41 9.38
CA GLN A 100 -3.24 19.82 9.38
C GLN A 100 -3.14 20.44 10.77
N GLY A 101 -3.67 19.76 11.79
CA GLY A 101 -3.56 20.20 13.18
C GLY A 101 -2.10 20.48 13.58
N MET A 102 -1.19 19.57 13.24
CA MET A 102 0.23 19.73 13.55
C MET A 102 0.92 20.82 12.72
N ILE A 103 0.68 20.83 11.40
CA ILE A 103 1.43 21.67 10.45
C ILE A 103 0.91 23.11 10.47
N ARG A 104 -0.41 23.29 10.34
CA ARG A 104 -1.03 24.61 10.18
C ARG A 104 -1.21 25.33 11.50
N TYR A 105 -1.65 24.61 12.54
CA TYR A 105 -1.99 25.22 13.83
C TYR A 105 -0.90 25.00 14.89
N GLY A 106 -0.21 23.86 14.82
CA GLY A 106 0.92 23.54 15.68
C GLY A 106 2.27 24.07 15.19
N GLU A 107 2.29 24.69 14.00
CA GLU A 107 3.48 25.17 13.29
C GLU A 107 4.66 24.18 13.20
N VAL A 108 4.35 22.88 13.19
CA VAL A 108 5.36 21.82 13.13
C VAL A 108 6.03 21.84 11.76
N ASP A 109 7.36 21.86 11.76
CA ASP A 109 8.16 21.79 10.54
C ASP A 109 7.94 20.42 9.84
N PRO A 110 7.52 20.39 8.56
CA PRO A 110 7.33 19.14 7.83
C PRO A 110 8.59 18.26 7.81
N ARG A 111 9.80 18.85 7.85
CA ARG A 111 11.05 18.10 7.92
C ARG A 111 11.17 17.27 9.19
N GLU A 112 10.60 17.76 10.29
CA GLU A 112 10.57 17.03 11.55
C GLU A 112 9.64 15.83 11.46
N ILE A 113 8.45 16.00 10.85
CA ILE A 113 7.53 14.89 10.56
C ILE A 113 8.23 13.83 9.72
N HIS A 114 8.93 14.23 8.66
CA HIS A 114 9.70 13.32 7.81
C HIS A 114 10.78 12.57 8.61
N ARG A 115 11.53 13.27 9.45
CA ARG A 115 12.59 12.69 10.30
C ARG A 115 12.02 11.64 11.26
N GLN A 116 10.91 11.95 11.93
CA GLN A 116 10.24 11.03 12.86
C GLN A 116 9.68 9.80 12.14
N ARG A 117 9.18 9.96 10.91
CA ARG A 117 8.78 8.84 10.05
C ARG A 117 9.96 7.94 9.71
N LEU A 118 11.09 8.50 9.28
CA LEU A 118 12.30 7.73 8.98
C LEU A 118 12.84 7.00 10.22
N ALA A 119 12.70 7.59 11.40
CA ALA A 119 13.14 7.02 12.68
C ALA A 119 12.17 5.98 13.28
N GLY A 120 10.98 5.80 12.70
CA GLY A 120 9.95 4.90 13.23
C GLY A 120 9.24 5.42 14.49
N THR A 121 9.38 6.70 14.82
CA THR A 121 8.87 7.35 16.04
C THR A 121 7.70 8.30 15.78
N LEU A 122 7.13 8.27 14.56
CA LEU A 122 6.07 9.19 14.14
C LEU A 122 4.83 9.15 15.03
N ILE A 123 4.37 7.95 15.42
CA ILE A 123 3.18 7.78 16.28
C ILE A 123 3.38 8.48 17.62
N ASP A 124 4.51 8.28 18.28
CA ASP A 124 4.80 8.89 19.57
C ASP A 124 5.01 10.39 19.45
N PHE A 125 5.61 10.85 18.35
CA PHE A 125 5.73 12.27 18.06
C PHE A 125 4.37 12.96 17.91
N ILE A 126 3.40 12.33 17.23
CA ILE A 126 2.03 12.82 17.12
C ILE A 126 1.37 12.90 18.50
N LYS A 127 1.49 11.84 19.33
CA LYS A 127 0.94 11.84 20.70
C LYS A 127 1.53 12.98 21.54
N GLN A 128 2.85 13.10 21.57
CA GLN A 128 3.54 14.16 22.31
C GLN A 128 3.13 15.56 21.86
N HIS A 129 2.79 15.76 20.59
CA HIS A 129 2.27 17.03 20.09
C HIS A 129 0.88 17.33 20.65
N TYR A 130 -0.08 16.42 20.45
CA TYR A 130 -1.48 16.64 20.82
C TYR A 130 -1.73 16.55 22.33
N GLU A 131 -0.92 15.81 23.09
CA GLU A 131 -1.09 15.67 24.53
C GLU A 131 -0.75 16.94 25.30
N LYS A 132 0.05 17.84 24.72
CA LYS A 132 0.33 19.18 25.27
C LYS A 132 -0.89 20.11 25.16
N ILE A 133 -1.83 19.82 24.27
CA ILE A 133 -3.04 20.60 24.07
C ILE A 133 -4.09 20.16 25.11
N PRO A 134 -4.83 21.09 25.76
CA PRO A 134 -5.93 20.72 26.66
C PRO A 134 -6.96 19.82 25.97
N ILE A 135 -7.55 18.85 26.70
CA ILE A 135 -8.42 17.80 26.14
C ILE A 135 -9.54 18.38 25.26
N GLN A 136 -10.18 19.46 25.70
CA GLN A 136 -11.26 20.16 25.01
C GLN A 136 -10.84 20.83 23.69
N ALA A 137 -9.54 21.06 23.47
CA ALA A 137 -8.98 21.75 22.31
C ALA A 137 -8.24 20.81 21.34
N ARG A 138 -8.17 19.49 21.62
CA ARG A 138 -7.47 18.52 20.76
C ARG A 138 -8.19 18.20 19.45
N GLY A 139 -9.46 18.56 19.34
CA GLY A 139 -10.30 18.23 18.18
C GLY A 139 -10.64 16.74 18.07
N GLY A 140 -11.41 16.38 17.03
CA GLY A 140 -11.88 15.01 16.81
C GLY A 140 -10.87 14.07 16.13
N TYR A 141 -9.87 14.61 15.44
CA TYR A 141 -8.88 13.81 14.70
C TYR A 141 -7.93 13.03 15.61
N TYR A 142 -7.52 13.63 16.74
CA TYR A 142 -6.58 12.97 17.66
C TYR A 142 -7.20 11.75 18.39
N PRO A 143 -8.40 11.83 18.99
CA PRO A 143 -9.06 10.65 19.55
C PRO A 143 -9.30 9.53 18.52
N TRP A 144 -9.62 9.89 17.27
CA TRP A 144 -9.73 8.92 16.18
C TRP A 144 -8.38 8.27 15.87
N PHE A 145 -7.30 9.05 15.78
CA PHE A 145 -5.95 8.55 15.55
C PHE A 145 -5.53 7.54 16.62
N LEU A 146 -5.84 7.79 17.89
CA LEU A 146 -5.52 6.86 18.97
C LEU A 146 -6.11 5.45 18.77
N LYS A 147 -7.29 5.36 18.13
CA LYS A 147 -7.94 4.08 17.75
C LYS A 147 -7.39 3.48 16.45
N ASN A 148 -6.67 4.26 15.64
CA ASN A 148 -6.27 3.91 14.27
C ASN A 148 -4.76 4.09 14.01
N GLN A 149 -3.93 3.93 15.05
CA GLN A 149 -2.46 4.07 14.96
C GLN A 149 -1.84 3.11 13.95
N HIS A 150 -2.46 1.95 13.74
CA HIS A 150 -2.06 0.93 12.76
C HIS A 150 -1.89 1.45 11.32
N LEU A 151 -2.56 2.54 10.96
CA LEU A 151 -2.41 3.17 9.65
C LEU A 151 -1.01 3.79 9.47
N LEU A 152 -0.35 4.19 10.56
CA LEU A 152 0.96 4.85 10.56
C LEU A 152 2.10 3.94 11.04
N GLU A 153 1.82 2.69 11.39
CA GLU A 153 2.86 1.72 11.78
C GLU A 153 3.80 1.43 10.59
N PRO A 154 5.07 1.05 10.82
CA PRO A 154 5.91 0.58 9.73
C PRO A 154 5.27 -0.64 9.01
N PRO A 155 5.34 -0.72 7.67
CA PRO A 155 4.82 -1.88 6.95
C PRO A 155 5.64 -3.13 7.32
N GLU A 156 5.00 -4.30 7.32
CA GLU A 156 5.66 -5.58 7.53
C GLU A 156 6.53 -5.95 6.32
N PHE A 157 6.11 -5.52 5.13
CA PHE A 157 6.83 -5.77 3.88
C PHE A 157 7.35 -4.46 3.27
N VAL A 158 8.64 -4.46 2.93
CA VAL A 158 9.24 -3.37 2.15
C VAL A 158 8.94 -3.63 0.68
N ASP A 159 8.28 -2.67 0.01
CA ASP A 159 8.04 -2.76 -1.43
C ASP A 159 9.35 -2.54 -2.21
N MET A 160 9.96 -3.65 -2.64
CA MET A 160 11.17 -3.67 -3.46
C MET A 160 10.85 -3.77 -4.96
N SER A 161 9.58 -3.65 -5.36
CA SER A 161 9.17 -3.85 -6.75
C SER A 161 9.73 -2.78 -7.69
N SER A 162 9.85 -1.53 -7.24
CA SER A 162 10.46 -0.46 -8.05
C SER A 162 11.94 -0.71 -8.36
N ILE A 163 12.66 -1.35 -7.43
CA ILE A 163 14.06 -1.75 -7.61
C ILE A 163 14.12 -2.90 -8.62
N ALA A 164 13.19 -3.86 -8.53
CA ALA A 164 13.14 -5.00 -9.43
C ALA A 164 12.55 -4.71 -10.83
N LEU A 165 11.75 -3.64 -10.97
CA LEU A 165 11.06 -3.25 -12.21
C LEU A 165 11.66 -1.96 -12.79
N ASN A 166 12.99 -1.89 -12.83
CA ASN A 166 13.70 -0.79 -13.46
C ASN A 166 13.91 -1.04 -14.98
N ASP A 167 14.43 -0.03 -15.67
CA ASP A 167 14.66 -0.09 -17.12
C ASP A 167 15.63 -1.20 -17.54
N ASP A 168 16.68 -1.44 -16.76
CA ASP A 168 17.63 -2.54 -17.01
C ASP A 168 16.95 -3.89 -16.90
N SER A 169 16.06 -4.08 -15.91
CA SER A 169 15.31 -5.33 -15.72
C SER A 169 14.41 -5.65 -16.92
N ILE A 170 13.82 -4.62 -17.55
CA ILE A 170 12.97 -4.78 -18.74
C ILE A 170 13.82 -5.31 -19.90
N GLN A 171 15.00 -4.71 -20.11
CA GLN A 171 15.90 -5.13 -21.19
C GLN A 171 16.46 -6.54 -20.96
N GLN A 172 16.88 -6.86 -19.74
CA GLN A 172 17.38 -8.20 -19.41
C GLN A 172 16.29 -9.27 -19.58
N THR A 173 15.07 -8.97 -19.16
CA THR A 173 13.94 -9.89 -19.33
C THR A 173 13.58 -10.06 -20.80
N TRP A 174 13.59 -8.98 -21.59
CA TRP A 174 13.36 -9.03 -23.03
C TRP A 174 14.34 -9.98 -23.73
N ILE A 175 15.63 -9.83 -23.44
CA ILE A 175 16.67 -10.70 -23.99
C ILE A 175 16.46 -12.15 -23.53
N PHE A 176 16.20 -12.35 -22.23
CA PHE A 176 15.99 -13.68 -21.66
C PHE A 176 14.84 -14.44 -22.34
N ILE A 177 13.73 -13.76 -22.66
CA ILE A 177 12.59 -14.39 -23.33
C ILE A 177 12.76 -14.57 -24.85
N GLY A 178 13.94 -14.26 -25.40
CA GLY A 178 14.29 -14.42 -26.82
C GLY A 178 14.12 -13.17 -27.68
N GLY A 179 13.94 -11.99 -27.06
CA GLY A 179 13.94 -10.71 -27.76
C GLY A 179 15.33 -10.31 -28.27
N PRO A 180 15.44 -9.58 -29.40
CA PRO A 180 16.73 -9.10 -29.91
C PRO A 180 17.44 -8.16 -28.92
N ALA A 181 18.72 -8.41 -28.65
CA ALA A 181 19.54 -7.53 -27.80
C ALA A 181 19.79 -6.14 -28.41
N SER A 182 19.59 -6.00 -29.73
CA SER A 182 19.67 -4.73 -30.46
C SER A 182 18.44 -3.84 -30.27
N ASP A 183 17.33 -4.38 -29.75
CA ASP A 183 16.12 -3.59 -29.51
C ASP A 183 16.39 -2.56 -28.40
N ASN A 184 16.13 -1.29 -28.67
CA ASN A 184 16.24 -0.26 -27.65
C ASN A 184 15.04 -0.29 -26.70
N LEU A 185 15.22 0.27 -25.50
CA LEU A 185 14.22 0.23 -24.44
C LEU A 185 12.86 0.83 -24.83
N ALA A 186 12.85 1.93 -25.59
CA ALA A 186 11.60 2.57 -26.01
C ALA A 186 10.78 1.64 -26.90
N HIS A 187 11.45 0.93 -27.82
CA HIS A 187 10.83 -0.08 -28.67
C HIS A 187 10.33 -1.29 -27.86
N ILE A 188 11.11 -1.77 -26.89
CA ILE A 188 10.70 -2.88 -26.02
C ILE A 188 9.43 -2.49 -25.24
N LYS A 189 9.42 -1.31 -24.61
CA LYS A 189 8.28 -0.80 -23.85
C LYS A 189 7.03 -0.69 -24.73
N SER A 190 7.15 -0.15 -25.95
CA SER A 190 6.00 -0.03 -26.87
C SER A 190 5.43 -1.39 -27.29
N ARG A 191 6.29 -2.41 -27.46
CA ARG A 191 5.85 -3.78 -27.77
C ARG A 191 5.16 -4.46 -26.59
N VAL A 192 5.72 -4.35 -25.39
CA VAL A 192 5.16 -4.95 -24.18
C VAL A 192 3.84 -4.28 -23.80
N GLN A 193 3.72 -2.96 -23.98
CA GLN A 193 2.53 -2.20 -23.61
C GLN A 193 1.27 -2.71 -24.31
N VAL A 194 1.36 -3.11 -25.58
CA VAL A 194 0.20 -3.58 -26.37
C VAL A 194 -0.16 -5.06 -26.16
N TRP A 195 0.62 -5.80 -25.36
CA TRP A 195 0.31 -7.21 -25.07
C TRP A 195 -0.99 -7.38 -24.26
N PRO A 196 -1.62 -8.57 -24.29
CA PRO A 196 -2.68 -8.90 -23.35
C PRO A 196 -2.22 -8.76 -21.89
N LYS A 197 -3.17 -8.50 -20.98
CA LYS A 197 -2.88 -8.27 -19.55
C LYS A 197 -2.13 -9.46 -18.93
N GLU A 198 -2.52 -10.66 -19.30
CA GLU A 198 -1.98 -11.93 -18.81
C GLU A 198 -0.53 -12.12 -19.27
N LYS A 199 -0.23 -11.75 -20.51
CA LYS A 199 1.14 -11.79 -21.05
C LYS A 199 2.04 -10.77 -20.38
N ARG A 200 1.54 -9.56 -20.12
CA ARG A 200 2.28 -8.55 -19.33
C ARG A 200 2.52 -9.02 -17.89
N ALA A 201 1.55 -9.67 -17.26
CA ALA A 201 1.71 -10.25 -15.92
C ALA A 201 2.77 -11.37 -15.89
N ALA A 202 2.76 -12.27 -16.88
CA ALA A 202 3.80 -13.29 -17.03
C ALA A 202 5.19 -12.68 -17.24
N PHE A 203 5.30 -11.67 -18.10
CA PHE A 203 6.56 -10.94 -18.34
C PHE A 203 7.09 -10.28 -17.05
N ARG A 204 6.23 -9.55 -16.34
CA ARG A 204 6.55 -8.90 -15.07
C ARG A 204 7.00 -9.90 -14.01
N PHE A 205 6.36 -11.06 -13.95
CA PHE A 205 6.79 -12.10 -13.02
C PHE A 205 8.17 -12.69 -13.39
N VAL A 206 8.49 -12.84 -14.68
CA VAL A 206 9.86 -13.21 -15.11
C VAL A 206 10.87 -12.12 -14.70
N GLN A 207 10.53 -10.82 -14.83
CA GLN A 207 11.40 -9.74 -14.32
C GLN A 207 11.74 -9.94 -12.84
N PHE A 208 10.73 -10.26 -12.02
CA PHE A 208 10.94 -10.53 -10.60
C PHE A 208 11.83 -11.76 -10.37
N LEU A 209 11.59 -12.87 -11.08
CA LEU A 209 12.39 -14.10 -10.96
C LEU A 209 13.87 -13.90 -11.32
N LEU A 210 14.17 -12.99 -12.25
CA LEU A 210 15.54 -12.68 -12.67
C LEU A 210 16.25 -11.70 -11.72
N HIS A 211 15.52 -11.00 -10.86
CA HIS A 211 16.12 -10.10 -9.87
C HIS A 211 16.57 -10.86 -8.63
N ALA A 212 17.90 -10.97 -8.46
CA ALA A 212 18.49 -11.65 -7.32
C ALA A 212 18.01 -11.05 -5.98
N GLY A 213 17.66 -11.93 -5.03
CA GLY A 213 17.22 -11.52 -3.69
C GLY A 213 15.81 -10.91 -3.61
N PHE A 214 15.07 -10.83 -4.73
CA PHE A 214 13.69 -10.38 -4.70
C PHE A 214 12.78 -11.39 -4.00
N GLN A 215 11.84 -10.89 -3.20
CA GLN A 215 10.81 -11.67 -2.52
C GLN A 215 9.45 -11.05 -2.80
N LEU A 216 8.46 -11.88 -3.15
CA LEU A 216 7.10 -11.40 -3.29
C LEU A 216 6.52 -11.06 -1.92
N SER A 217 5.87 -9.91 -1.84
CA SER A 217 5.04 -9.55 -0.70
C SER A 217 3.57 -9.85 -1.02
N PRO A 218 2.72 -10.02 0.01
CA PRO A 218 1.27 -10.10 -0.20
C PRO A 218 0.69 -8.88 -0.93
N ASP A 219 1.37 -7.74 -0.90
CA ASP A 219 0.90 -6.53 -1.59
C ASP A 219 1.00 -6.56 -3.12
N LEU A 220 1.66 -7.58 -3.67
CA LEU A 220 1.81 -7.78 -5.11
C LEU A 220 0.76 -8.77 -5.65
N PRO A 221 0.02 -8.44 -6.72
CA PRO A 221 -0.92 -9.37 -7.36
C PRO A 221 -0.30 -10.71 -7.75
N GLU A 222 0.99 -10.70 -8.12
CA GLU A 222 1.77 -11.89 -8.47
C GLU A 222 1.83 -12.93 -7.35
N TRP A 223 1.66 -12.51 -6.09
CA TRP A 223 1.61 -13.43 -4.95
C TRP A 223 0.42 -14.39 -5.04
N ILE A 224 -0.74 -13.93 -5.52
CA ILE A 224 -1.86 -14.81 -5.87
C ILE A 224 -1.65 -15.43 -7.25
N HIS A 225 -1.34 -14.63 -8.28
CA HIS A 225 -1.29 -15.12 -9.67
C HIS A 225 -0.25 -16.23 -9.92
N PHE A 226 0.74 -16.39 -9.05
CA PHE A 226 1.72 -17.48 -9.17
C PHE A 226 1.70 -18.42 -7.97
N GLY A 227 0.61 -18.44 -7.21
CA GLY A 227 0.33 -19.47 -6.21
C GLY A 227 1.09 -19.34 -4.89
N PHE A 228 1.92 -18.30 -4.71
CA PHE A 228 2.67 -18.06 -3.46
C PHE A 228 1.75 -17.86 -2.25
N CYS A 229 0.56 -17.28 -2.46
CA CYS A 229 -0.50 -17.19 -1.45
C CYS A 229 -0.92 -18.57 -0.88
N GLY A 230 -0.66 -19.68 -1.59
CA GLY A 230 -0.91 -21.04 -1.13
C GLY A 230 0.16 -21.61 -0.20
N CYS A 231 1.33 -20.96 -0.11
CA CYS A 231 2.41 -21.39 0.76
C CYS A 231 2.07 -21.17 2.24
N LYS A 232 2.59 -22.07 3.08
CA LYS A 232 2.41 -22.08 4.54
C LYS A 232 3.58 -21.47 5.30
N SER A 233 4.73 -21.34 4.66
CA SER A 233 5.95 -20.81 5.26
C SER A 233 6.84 -20.16 4.21
N ARG A 234 7.81 -19.36 4.67
CA ARG A 234 8.83 -18.76 3.80
C ARG A 234 9.71 -19.79 3.10
N ASP A 235 9.96 -20.94 3.73
CA ASP A 235 10.71 -22.03 3.10
C ASP A 235 9.94 -22.62 1.92
N GLU A 236 8.62 -22.74 2.04
CA GLU A 236 7.78 -23.20 0.95
C GLU A 236 7.71 -22.18 -0.20
N GLU A 237 7.61 -20.88 0.12
CA GLU A 237 7.70 -19.81 -0.88
C GLU A 237 9.06 -19.82 -1.60
N ALA A 238 10.18 -19.98 -0.87
CA ALA A 238 11.51 -20.07 -1.46
C ALA A 238 11.66 -21.30 -2.38
N ASN A 239 11.09 -22.44 -1.98
CA ASN A 239 11.09 -23.65 -2.80
C ASN A 239 10.25 -23.49 -4.08
N LEU A 240 9.08 -22.85 -3.98
CA LEU A 240 8.25 -22.52 -5.14
C LEU A 240 8.98 -21.54 -6.07
N TRP A 241 9.61 -20.51 -5.51
CA TRP A 241 10.42 -19.53 -6.25
C TRP A 241 11.53 -20.20 -7.07
N ASN A 242 12.32 -21.06 -6.41
CA ASN A 242 13.38 -21.82 -7.06
C ASN A 242 12.85 -22.75 -8.16
N SER A 243 11.66 -23.31 -7.96
CA SER A 243 11.01 -24.17 -8.96
C SER A 243 10.56 -23.34 -10.18
N TYR A 244 10.02 -22.14 -9.99
CA TYR A 244 9.74 -21.22 -11.10
C TYR A 244 11.01 -20.81 -11.86
N ILE A 245 12.11 -20.50 -11.18
CA ILE A 245 13.40 -20.18 -11.83
C ILE A 245 13.86 -21.34 -12.72
N LYS A 246 13.81 -22.58 -12.21
CA LYS A 246 14.14 -23.78 -12.99
C LYS A 246 13.22 -23.92 -14.20
N LEU A 247 11.91 -23.70 -14.00
CA LEU A 247 10.92 -23.83 -15.04
C LEU A 247 11.14 -22.84 -16.18
N ILE A 248 11.30 -21.54 -15.89
CA ILE A 248 11.48 -20.51 -16.94
C ILE A 248 12.79 -20.67 -17.72
N LYS A 249 13.78 -21.38 -17.16
CA LYS A 249 15.03 -21.75 -17.86
C LYS A 249 14.87 -23.00 -18.73
N ALA A 250 13.90 -23.86 -18.43
CA ALA A 250 13.66 -25.11 -19.15
C ALA A 250 12.68 -24.96 -20.32
N VAL A 251 11.83 -23.94 -20.31
CA VAL A 251 10.78 -23.75 -21.34
C VAL A 251 10.83 -22.34 -21.95
N SER A 252 10.31 -22.20 -23.17
CA SER A 252 10.17 -20.88 -23.79
C SER A 252 9.14 -20.02 -23.06
N PHE A 253 9.31 -18.70 -23.14
CA PHE A 253 8.35 -17.75 -22.56
C PHE A 253 6.94 -17.93 -23.11
N GLU A 254 6.78 -18.22 -24.41
CA GLU A 254 5.45 -18.45 -24.99
C GLU A 254 4.78 -19.70 -24.39
N LYS A 255 5.55 -20.77 -24.12
CA LYS A 255 5.02 -21.98 -23.46
C LYS A 255 4.63 -21.68 -22.00
N PHE A 256 5.47 -20.93 -21.28
CA PHE A 256 5.18 -20.50 -19.91
C PHE A 256 3.92 -19.63 -19.84
N HIS A 257 3.84 -18.60 -20.68
CA HIS A 257 2.69 -17.70 -20.77
C HIS A 257 1.42 -18.45 -21.19
N ALA A 258 1.49 -19.35 -22.19
CA ALA A 258 0.34 -20.15 -22.60
C ALA A 258 -0.18 -21.03 -21.45
N ALA A 259 0.72 -21.64 -20.68
CA ALA A 259 0.35 -22.43 -19.52
C ALA A 259 -0.28 -21.59 -18.41
N TYR A 260 0.27 -20.41 -18.15
CA TYR A 260 -0.34 -19.42 -17.25
C TYR A 260 -1.75 -19.04 -17.71
N ASN A 261 -1.91 -18.57 -18.94
CA ASN A 261 -3.18 -18.10 -19.48
C ASN A 261 -4.29 -19.17 -19.53
N SER A 262 -3.91 -20.45 -19.59
CA SER A 262 -4.83 -21.59 -19.65
C SER A 262 -5.00 -22.33 -18.32
N SER A 263 -4.49 -21.79 -17.21
CA SER A 263 -4.58 -22.42 -15.88
C SER A 263 -3.93 -23.81 -15.82
N SER A 264 -2.91 -24.02 -16.65
CA SER A 264 -2.21 -25.30 -16.82
C SER A 264 -0.76 -25.27 -16.34
N LEU A 265 -0.37 -24.26 -15.55
CA LEU A 265 0.93 -24.23 -14.88
C LEU A 265 1.24 -25.53 -14.11
N PRO A 266 0.32 -26.13 -13.32
CA PRO A 266 0.63 -27.38 -12.62
C PRO A 266 1.03 -28.53 -13.56
N ALA A 267 0.38 -28.62 -14.72
CA ALA A 267 0.71 -29.60 -15.75
C ALA A 267 2.09 -29.29 -16.37
N LEU A 268 2.38 -28.02 -16.63
CA LEU A 268 3.69 -27.59 -17.13
C LEU A 268 4.82 -27.89 -16.12
N PHE A 269 4.60 -27.66 -14.82
CA PHE A 269 5.54 -28.04 -13.76
C PHE A 269 5.80 -29.54 -13.75
N SER A 270 4.74 -30.35 -13.83
CA SER A 270 4.84 -31.81 -13.81
C SER A 270 5.58 -32.36 -15.04
N ALA A 271 5.34 -31.79 -16.22
CA ALA A 271 6.03 -32.14 -17.45
C ALA A 271 7.54 -31.80 -17.45
N ASN A 272 8.00 -31.02 -16.48
CA ASN A 272 9.41 -30.66 -16.29
C ASN A 272 9.96 -31.21 -14.96
N GLU A 273 9.34 -32.26 -14.39
CA GLU A 273 9.79 -32.94 -13.16
C GLU A 273 9.81 -32.04 -11.91
N LEU A 274 9.02 -30.96 -11.90
CA LEU A 274 8.89 -29.99 -10.81
C LEU A 274 7.51 -30.05 -10.16
N THR A 275 6.97 -31.26 -9.95
CA THR A 275 5.59 -31.47 -9.51
C THR A 275 5.25 -30.71 -8.22
N ILE A 276 4.21 -29.88 -8.29
CA ILE A 276 3.63 -29.18 -7.13
C ILE A 276 2.69 -30.13 -6.38
N LYS A 277 2.97 -30.36 -5.09
CA LYS A 277 2.16 -31.24 -4.23
C LYS A 277 1.24 -30.50 -3.27
N ASN A 278 1.50 -29.22 -3.01
CA ASN A 278 0.68 -28.46 -2.07
C ASN A 278 -0.72 -28.22 -2.68
N PRO A 279 -1.80 -28.70 -2.05
CA PRO A 279 -3.16 -28.58 -2.57
C PRO A 279 -3.65 -27.13 -2.66
N PHE A 280 -3.14 -26.23 -1.83
CA PHE A 280 -3.49 -24.80 -1.86
C PHE A 280 -2.89 -24.11 -3.08
N ILE A 281 -1.62 -24.41 -3.41
CA ILE A 281 -0.98 -23.90 -4.62
C ILE A 281 -1.72 -24.43 -5.85
N LEU A 282 -2.08 -25.73 -5.86
CA LEU A 282 -2.84 -26.34 -6.96
C LEU A 282 -4.23 -25.70 -7.13
N ASP A 283 -4.93 -25.42 -6.04
CA ASP A 283 -6.23 -24.74 -6.07
C ASP A 283 -6.16 -23.37 -6.73
N ILE A 284 -5.15 -22.57 -6.35
CA ILE A 284 -4.93 -21.22 -6.90
C ILE A 284 -4.54 -21.29 -8.38
N LEU A 285 -3.55 -22.13 -8.72
CA LEU A 285 -3.04 -22.22 -10.10
C LEU A 285 -4.06 -22.84 -11.06
N GLY A 286 -5.01 -23.64 -10.56
CA GLY A 286 -6.12 -24.18 -11.34
C GLY A 286 -7.21 -23.16 -11.69
N GLY A 287 -7.34 -22.07 -10.92
CA GLY A 287 -8.29 -20.98 -11.18
C GLY A 287 -7.67 -19.77 -11.90
N THR A 288 -6.37 -19.55 -11.72
CA THR A 288 -5.62 -18.40 -12.25
C THR A 288 -5.34 -18.51 -13.75
N PRO A 289 -5.43 -17.41 -14.55
CA PRO A 289 -5.63 -16.02 -14.14
C PRO A 289 -7.09 -15.57 -14.13
N ARG A 290 -8.04 -16.52 -14.17
CA ARG A 290 -9.45 -16.23 -14.33
C ARG A 290 -10.10 -15.93 -12.97
N VAL A 291 -10.55 -16.97 -12.27
CA VAL A 291 -11.33 -16.83 -11.05
C VAL A 291 -10.75 -17.75 -9.99
N ASN A 292 -10.34 -17.14 -8.88
CA ASN A 292 -9.92 -17.83 -7.68
C ASN A 292 -11.02 -17.76 -6.62
N LYS A 293 -11.00 -18.67 -5.64
CA LYS A 293 -11.87 -18.58 -4.47
C LYS A 293 -11.58 -17.28 -3.72
N SER A 294 -12.62 -16.59 -3.26
CA SER A 294 -12.50 -15.30 -2.55
C SER A 294 -11.64 -15.35 -1.27
N VAL A 295 -11.39 -16.55 -0.73
CA VAL A 295 -10.53 -16.72 0.45
C VAL A 295 -9.07 -16.37 0.17
N TRP A 296 -8.63 -16.48 -1.09
CA TRP A 296 -7.29 -16.09 -1.48
C TRP A 296 -7.14 -14.57 -1.48
N ASP A 297 -8.17 -13.84 -1.93
CA ASP A 297 -8.24 -12.39 -1.81
C ASP A 297 -8.32 -11.94 -0.35
N LEU A 298 -9.09 -12.66 0.48
CA LEU A 298 -9.12 -12.41 1.92
C LEU A 298 -7.74 -12.60 2.55
N LYS A 299 -7.02 -13.68 2.19
CA LYS A 299 -5.67 -13.94 2.71
C LYS A 299 -4.71 -12.83 2.30
N GLN A 300 -4.77 -12.38 1.05
CA GLN A 300 -3.98 -11.24 0.57
C GLN A 300 -4.32 -9.96 1.34
N PHE A 301 -5.62 -9.65 1.50
CA PHE A 301 -6.06 -8.49 2.26
C PHE A 301 -5.60 -8.53 3.72
N ALA A 302 -5.67 -9.69 4.36
CA ALA A 302 -5.32 -9.87 5.77
C ALA A 302 -3.81 -9.76 6.03
N LEU A 303 -2.99 -10.19 5.07
CA LEU A 303 -1.53 -10.24 5.22
C LEU A 303 -0.79 -9.08 4.54
N GLY A 304 -1.40 -8.38 3.58
CA GLY A 304 -0.81 -7.20 2.93
C GLY A 304 -1.13 -5.89 3.66
N ASP A 305 -0.24 -4.92 3.55
CA ASP A 305 -0.36 -3.62 4.23
C ASP A 305 -1.18 -2.62 3.41
N TYR A 306 -1.12 -2.70 2.09
CA TYR A 306 -1.68 -1.71 1.16
C TYR A 306 -2.88 -2.25 0.37
N GLN A 307 -3.39 -3.43 0.72
CA GLN A 307 -4.56 -4.01 0.09
C GLN A 307 -5.83 -3.25 0.50
N LYS A 308 -6.67 -2.98 -0.51
CA LYS A 308 -8.00 -2.41 -0.32
C LYS A 308 -9.02 -3.54 -0.23
N LEU A 309 -10.09 -3.32 0.52
CA LEU A 309 -11.26 -4.20 0.52
C LEU A 309 -11.87 -4.26 -0.89
N ILE A 310 -12.02 -5.48 -1.39
CA ILE A 310 -12.71 -5.75 -2.65
C ILE A 310 -14.11 -6.34 -2.38
N PRO A 311 -15.06 -6.24 -3.32
CA PRO A 311 -16.46 -6.64 -3.08
C PRO A 311 -16.64 -8.06 -2.56
N SER A 312 -15.91 -9.05 -3.11
CA SER A 312 -15.96 -10.44 -2.64
C SER A 312 -15.53 -10.57 -1.19
N VAL A 313 -14.42 -9.92 -0.81
CA VAL A 313 -13.94 -9.93 0.59
C VAL A 313 -14.94 -9.25 1.52
N THR A 314 -15.52 -8.13 1.06
CA THR A 314 -16.47 -7.34 1.83
C THR A 314 -17.74 -8.11 2.19
N VAL A 315 -18.32 -8.82 1.22
CA VAL A 315 -19.56 -9.57 1.39
C VAL A 315 -19.31 -10.92 2.06
N ASP A 316 -18.35 -11.68 1.57
CA ASP A 316 -18.17 -13.08 1.96
C ASP A 316 -17.71 -13.20 3.41
N TYR A 317 -16.79 -12.32 3.84
CA TYR A 317 -16.10 -12.43 5.13
C TYR A 317 -16.52 -11.36 6.15
N GLY A 318 -17.68 -10.75 5.95
CA GLY A 318 -18.34 -9.98 7.00
C GLY A 318 -17.87 -8.54 7.19
N PHE A 319 -16.98 -8.01 6.34
CA PHE A 319 -16.57 -6.60 6.45
C PHE A 319 -17.70 -5.63 6.11
N MET A 320 -18.71 -6.05 5.34
CA MET A 320 -19.93 -5.26 5.11
C MET A 320 -20.70 -4.93 6.40
N ASN A 321 -20.47 -5.70 7.48
CA ASN A 321 -21.13 -5.51 8.76
C ASN A 321 -20.30 -4.65 9.73
N CYS A 322 -19.13 -4.14 9.34
CA CYS A 322 -18.24 -3.34 10.20
C CYS A 322 -18.80 -1.96 10.57
N GLY A 323 -19.88 -1.53 9.95
CA GLY A 323 -20.57 -0.27 10.24
C GLY A 323 -20.70 0.63 9.03
N ASP A 324 -21.27 1.81 9.26
CA ASP A 324 -21.40 2.86 8.25
C ASP A 324 -20.01 3.37 7.82
N PRO A 325 -19.65 3.38 6.53
CA PRO A 325 -18.41 3.98 6.03
C PRO A 325 -18.18 5.44 6.46
N GLN A 326 -19.24 6.15 6.87
CA GLN A 326 -19.17 7.51 7.42
C GLN A 326 -18.94 7.57 8.93
N SER A 327 -19.00 6.44 9.65
CA SER A 327 -18.69 6.40 11.08
C SER A 327 -17.18 6.44 11.32
N GLN A 328 -16.78 7.18 12.36
CA GLN A 328 -15.39 7.26 12.82
C GLN A 328 -14.86 5.93 13.40
N GLU A 329 -15.73 4.97 13.70
CA GLU A 329 -15.36 3.69 14.31
C GLU A 329 -15.06 2.60 13.28
N THR A 330 -15.62 2.72 12.07
CA THR A 330 -15.62 1.68 11.03
C THR A 330 -14.22 1.21 10.65
N GLU A 331 -13.26 2.13 10.50
CA GLU A 331 -11.86 1.78 10.21
C GLU A 331 -11.26 0.86 11.28
N SER A 332 -11.45 1.20 12.57
CA SER A 332 -10.91 0.41 13.68
C SER A 332 -11.57 -0.96 13.81
N VAL A 333 -12.86 -1.07 13.42
CA VAL A 333 -13.59 -2.34 13.39
C VAL A 333 -13.11 -3.20 12.22
N ILE A 334 -12.94 -2.61 11.03
CA ILE A 334 -12.34 -3.28 9.85
C ILE A 334 -10.95 -3.81 10.22
N HIS A 335 -10.10 -2.97 10.82
CA HIS A 335 -8.77 -3.39 11.25
C HIS A 335 -8.84 -4.54 12.26
N SER A 336 -9.71 -4.44 13.26
CA SER A 336 -9.90 -5.50 14.27
C SER A 336 -10.30 -6.83 13.63
N LEU A 337 -11.23 -6.81 12.66
CA LEU A 337 -11.66 -8.01 11.94
C LEU A 337 -10.55 -8.55 11.02
N LYS A 338 -9.82 -7.67 10.33
CA LYS A 338 -8.62 -8.00 9.55
C LYS A 338 -7.59 -8.74 10.41
N GLN A 339 -7.34 -8.27 11.64
CA GLN A 339 -6.41 -8.95 12.57
C GLN A 339 -6.90 -10.33 13.00
N VAL A 340 -8.21 -10.54 13.15
CA VAL A 340 -8.74 -11.89 13.42
C VAL A 340 -8.42 -12.83 12.25
N TYR A 341 -8.67 -12.41 11.00
CA TYR A 341 -8.34 -13.22 9.84
C TYR A 341 -6.83 -13.42 9.65
N LYS A 342 -6.01 -12.39 9.91
CA LYS A 342 -4.54 -12.52 9.93
C LYS A 342 -4.11 -13.66 10.85
N ARG A 343 -4.64 -13.72 12.08
CA ARG A 343 -4.37 -14.82 13.03
C ARG A 343 -4.84 -16.18 12.53
N VAL A 344 -5.97 -16.26 11.83
CA VAL A 344 -6.45 -17.52 11.23
C VAL A 344 -5.47 -18.02 10.17
N PHE A 345 -4.94 -17.14 9.31
CA PHE A 345 -4.01 -17.53 8.25
C PHE A 345 -2.59 -17.83 8.72
N THR A 346 -2.19 -17.31 9.88
CA THR A 346 -0.88 -17.56 10.48
C THR A 346 -0.89 -18.66 11.54
N ALA A 347 -2.06 -19.27 11.83
CA ALA A 347 -2.16 -20.39 12.76
C ALA A 347 -1.46 -21.66 12.21
N PRO A 348 -0.88 -22.52 13.07
CA PRO A 348 -0.18 -23.73 12.61
C PRO A 348 -1.03 -24.70 11.77
N ASN A 349 -2.33 -24.74 12.01
CA ASN A 349 -3.30 -25.58 11.30
C ASN A 349 -4.16 -24.78 10.29
N ALA A 350 -3.69 -23.60 9.87
CA ALA A 350 -4.40 -22.75 8.93
C ALA A 350 -4.81 -23.51 7.66
N ASN A 351 -6.10 -23.45 7.34
CA ASN A 351 -6.67 -24.04 6.14
C ASN A 351 -7.62 -23.05 5.47
N PRO A 352 -7.14 -22.29 4.46
CA PRO A 352 -7.97 -21.33 3.74
C PRO A 352 -9.17 -21.98 3.05
N LEU A 353 -9.03 -23.19 2.51
CA LEU A 353 -10.13 -23.88 1.83
C LEU A 353 -11.27 -24.24 2.80
N LYS A 354 -10.96 -24.70 4.01
CA LYS A 354 -11.98 -24.93 5.05
C LYS A 354 -12.64 -23.64 5.53
N LEU A 355 -11.91 -22.53 5.58
CA LEU A 355 -12.51 -21.22 5.87
C LEU A 355 -13.50 -20.82 4.77
N HIS A 356 -13.17 -21.07 3.50
CA HIS A 356 -14.08 -20.83 2.39
C HIS A 356 -15.31 -21.72 2.44
N GLU A 357 -15.17 -23.01 2.77
CA GLU A 357 -16.30 -23.91 2.99
C GLU A 357 -17.21 -23.41 4.12
N ALA A 358 -16.62 -22.98 5.24
CA ALA A 358 -17.37 -22.39 6.35
C ALA A 358 -18.09 -21.08 5.94
N CYS A 359 -17.47 -20.28 5.07
CA CYS A 359 -18.09 -19.11 4.47
C CYS A 359 -19.37 -19.48 3.72
N LEU A 360 -19.29 -20.45 2.80
CA LEU A 360 -20.42 -20.90 1.98
C LEU A 360 -21.53 -21.59 2.80
N GLN A 361 -21.22 -22.05 4.01
CA GLN A 361 -22.19 -22.65 4.94
C GLN A 361 -22.79 -21.64 5.92
N GLY A 362 -22.38 -20.36 5.89
CA GLY A 362 -22.81 -19.36 6.89
C GLY A 362 -22.24 -19.63 8.30
N LYS A 363 -21.12 -20.35 8.40
CA LYS A 363 -20.49 -20.82 9.65
C LYS A 363 -19.13 -20.19 9.94
N LEU A 364 -18.85 -18.99 9.41
CA LEU A 364 -17.57 -18.30 9.58
C LEU A 364 -17.14 -18.20 11.03
N PHE A 365 -17.97 -17.61 11.90
CA PHE A 365 -17.60 -17.40 13.30
C PHE A 365 -17.30 -18.72 14.03
N GLN A 366 -18.08 -19.77 13.76
CA GLN A 366 -17.87 -21.10 14.34
C GLN A 366 -16.51 -21.66 13.93
N TYR A 367 -16.14 -21.57 12.64
CA TYR A 367 -14.85 -22.02 12.15
C TYR A 367 -13.71 -21.19 12.76
N VAL A 368 -13.79 -19.86 12.70
CA VAL A 368 -12.76 -18.95 13.21
C VAL A 368 -12.48 -19.22 14.69
N ARG A 369 -13.52 -19.38 15.52
CA ARG A 369 -13.38 -19.72 16.94
C ARG A 369 -12.74 -21.09 17.20
N GLY A 370 -12.83 -22.01 16.23
CA GLY A 370 -12.16 -23.30 16.29
C GLY A 370 -10.66 -23.24 15.95
N VAL A 371 -10.19 -22.17 15.32
CA VAL A 371 -8.78 -21.99 14.91
C VAL A 371 -8.05 -21.03 15.84
N VAL A 372 -8.70 -19.93 16.24
CA VAL A 372 -8.08 -18.87 17.06
C VAL A 372 -9.02 -18.41 18.17
N GLN A 373 -8.45 -17.84 19.24
CA GLN A 373 -9.24 -17.11 20.23
C GLN A 373 -9.84 -15.84 19.59
N VAL A 374 -11.16 -15.69 19.72
CA VAL A 374 -11.91 -14.58 19.15
C VAL A 374 -13.02 -14.15 20.10
N ASP A 375 -13.19 -12.84 20.25
CA ASP A 375 -14.24 -12.23 21.06
C ASP A 375 -15.63 -12.44 20.44
N LEU A 376 -16.65 -12.66 21.26
CA LEU A 376 -18.04 -12.82 20.83
C LEU A 376 -18.59 -11.60 20.07
N ARG A 377 -18.01 -10.41 20.26
CA ARG A 377 -18.36 -9.20 19.52
C ARG A 377 -18.17 -9.32 18.00
N PHE A 378 -17.33 -10.26 17.54
CA PHE A 378 -17.13 -10.52 16.10
C PHE A 378 -18.19 -11.44 15.49
N ALA A 379 -18.99 -12.14 16.30
CA ALA A 379 -20.05 -13.02 15.82
C ALA A 379 -21.08 -12.32 14.91
N PRO A 380 -21.61 -11.12 15.24
CA PRO A 380 -22.51 -10.41 14.33
C PRO A 380 -21.82 -9.93 13.06
N LEU A 381 -20.51 -9.65 13.10
CA LEU A 381 -19.75 -9.19 11.93
C LEU A 381 -19.57 -10.30 10.91
N MET A 382 -19.31 -11.53 11.36
CA MET A 382 -19.04 -12.69 10.49
C MET A 382 -20.31 -13.38 9.96
N LYS A 383 -21.38 -12.61 9.73
CA LYS A 383 -22.57 -13.07 9.00
C LYS A 383 -22.47 -12.66 7.54
N ASN A 384 -22.93 -13.51 6.65
CA ASN A 384 -22.93 -13.25 5.21
C ASN A 384 -24.25 -13.76 4.59
N ILE A 385 -24.39 -13.63 3.28
CA ILE A 385 -25.59 -14.03 2.53
C ILE A 385 -25.75 -15.55 2.37
N TYR A 386 -24.81 -16.34 2.88
CA TYR A 386 -24.75 -17.78 2.67
C TYR A 386 -25.38 -18.59 3.82
N PRO A 387 -25.87 -19.82 3.56
CA PRO A 387 -25.99 -20.44 2.23
C PRO A 387 -27.05 -19.71 1.39
N LEU A 388 -26.79 -19.55 0.09
CA LEU A 388 -27.77 -18.98 -0.82
C LEU A 388 -28.99 -19.92 -0.83
N GLN A 389 -30.17 -19.40 -0.48
CA GLN A 389 -31.41 -20.16 -0.61
C GLN A 389 -31.58 -20.56 -2.08
N ASN A 390 -31.85 -21.84 -2.35
CA ASN A 390 -32.24 -22.28 -3.68
C ASN A 390 -33.52 -21.51 -4.05
N ARG A 391 -33.42 -20.58 -5.01
CA ARG A 391 -34.60 -20.04 -5.67
C ARG A 391 -35.18 -21.18 -6.52
N THR A 392 -36.14 -21.90 -5.96
CA THR A 392 -37.04 -22.80 -6.70
C THR A 392 -37.87 -22.01 -7.70
#